data_AF-A0A2A3MNR3-F1
#
_entry.id   AF-A0A2A3MNR3-F1
#
_cell.length_a   1.000
_cell.length_b   1.000
_cell.length_c   1.000
_cell.angle_alpha   90.00
_cell.angle_beta   90.00
_cell.angle_gamma   90.00
#
_symmetry.space_group_name_H-M   'P 1'
#
loop_
_entity.id
_entity.type
_entity.pdbx_description
1 polymer ?
#
loop_
_entity_poly.entity_id
_entity_poly.type
_entity_poly.pdbx_seq_one_letter_code
_entity_poly.pdbx_strand_id
1 'polypeptide(L)'
;MQTKIIASVLAILTVSNYTYADTCPEPSSIYKTKSGFEAKDKSGHIWKGEDPGQPVDVKTLVFEDAAYITEDETENGPVKVSQLSCRYQNLALFLDNVVNWKAAAPANWDESNRCYSKPH
;
A
#
# COMPACT_ATOMS: atom_id res chain seq x y z
N MET A 1 -15.37 46.21 -29.46
CA MET A 1 -15.46 44.76 -29.17
C MET A 1 -14.64 44.48 -27.91
N GLN A 2 -15.28 44.14 -26.80
CA GLN A 2 -14.60 43.78 -25.54
C GLN A 2 -14.38 42.26 -25.51
N THR A 3 -13.13 41.83 -25.55
CA THR A 3 -12.73 40.43 -25.44
C THR A 3 -12.79 40.03 -23.95
N LYS A 4 -13.85 39.32 -23.55
CA LYS A 4 -13.94 38.72 -22.22
C LYS A 4 -13.12 37.43 -22.21
N ILE A 5 -11.96 37.47 -21.59
CA ILE A 5 -11.17 36.26 -21.29
C ILE A 5 -11.90 35.56 -20.13
N ILE A 6 -12.61 34.48 -20.44
CA ILE A 6 -13.21 33.60 -19.43
C ILE A 6 -12.07 32.74 -18.89
N ALA A 7 -11.52 33.15 -17.76
CA ALA A 7 -10.60 32.34 -16.97
C ALA A 7 -11.40 31.17 -16.37
N SER A 8 -11.47 30.06 -17.09
CA SER A 8 -12.05 28.83 -16.57
C SER A 8 -11.08 28.24 -15.55
N VAL A 9 -11.52 28.30 -14.30
CA VAL A 9 -10.86 27.82 -13.09
C VAL A 9 -10.41 26.37 -13.26
N LEU A 10 -9.11 26.19 -13.04
CA LEU A 10 -8.41 24.92 -12.92
C LEU A 10 -9.05 24.09 -11.78
N ALA A 11 -9.93 23.16 -12.12
CA ALA A 11 -10.39 22.14 -11.18
C ALA A 11 -9.28 21.11 -11.02
N ILE A 12 -8.30 21.41 -10.17
CA ILE A 12 -7.39 20.39 -9.63
C ILE A 12 -8.28 19.48 -8.78
N LEU A 13 -8.65 18.32 -9.31
CA LEU A 13 -9.08 17.19 -8.49
C LEU A 13 -7.89 16.84 -7.60
N THR A 14 -7.81 17.47 -6.43
CA THR A 14 -7.04 16.96 -5.31
C THR A 14 -7.81 15.72 -4.81
N VAL A 15 -7.70 14.63 -5.57
CA VAL A 15 -7.83 13.30 -4.96
C VAL A 15 -6.86 13.36 -3.80
N SER A 16 -7.42 13.37 -2.60
CA SER A 16 -6.70 13.20 -1.36
C SER A 16 -6.13 11.79 -1.44
N ASN A 17 -5.04 11.67 -2.18
CA ASN A 17 -4.22 10.49 -2.29
C ASN A 17 -3.57 10.41 -0.93
N TYR A 18 -4.30 9.77 -0.01
CA TYR A 18 -3.68 9.05 1.09
C TYR A 18 -2.43 8.45 0.50
N THR A 19 -1.30 8.86 1.05
CA THR A 19 0.03 8.32 0.80
C THR A 19 -0.02 6.85 1.20
N TYR A 20 -0.67 6.04 0.36
CA TYR A 20 -0.53 4.60 0.35
C TYR A 20 0.97 4.37 0.32
N ALA A 21 1.48 3.46 1.14
CA ALA A 21 2.72 2.81 0.77
C ALA A 21 2.48 2.34 -0.67
N ASP A 22 3.14 2.94 -1.67
CA ASP A 22 2.85 2.76 -3.11
C ASP A 22 3.00 1.28 -3.55
N THR A 23 3.46 0.45 -2.62
CA THR A 23 3.60 -1.00 -2.71
C THR A 23 2.35 -1.76 -2.29
N CYS A 24 1.50 -1.24 -1.41
CA CYS A 24 0.32 -1.94 -0.94
C CYS A 24 -0.79 -1.96 -2.01
N PRO A 25 -1.50 -3.08 -2.18
CA PRO A 25 -2.60 -3.17 -3.13
C PRO A 25 -3.75 -2.23 -2.73
N GLU A 26 -4.46 -1.69 -3.72
CA GLU A 26 -5.67 -0.91 -3.43
C GLU A 26 -6.75 -1.86 -2.87
N PRO A 27 -7.54 -1.45 -1.85
CA PRO A 27 -8.60 -2.29 -1.31
C PRO A 27 -9.54 -2.88 -2.37
N SER A 28 -9.83 -2.12 -3.43
CA SER A 28 -10.66 -2.55 -4.55
C SER A 28 -10.06 -3.63 -5.44
N SER A 29 -8.75 -3.89 -5.37
CA SER A 29 -8.09 -4.96 -6.13
C SER A 29 -8.00 -6.28 -5.36
N ILE A 30 -8.44 -6.29 -4.10
CA ILE A 30 -8.48 -7.48 -3.25
C ILE A 30 -9.68 -8.35 -3.66
N TYR A 31 -9.48 -9.66 -3.73
CA TYR A 31 -10.55 -10.62 -4.00
C TYR A 31 -10.34 -11.91 -3.22
N LYS A 32 -11.45 -12.59 -2.91
CA LYS A 32 -11.44 -13.88 -2.22
C LYS A 32 -11.12 -15.01 -3.20
N THR A 33 -10.21 -15.91 -2.82
CA THR A 33 -9.88 -17.14 -3.53
C THR A 33 -10.36 -18.37 -2.74
N LYS A 34 -10.07 -19.57 -3.23
CA LYS A 34 -10.39 -20.82 -2.50
C LYS A 34 -9.56 -20.99 -1.22
N SER A 35 -8.39 -20.37 -1.15
CA SER A 35 -7.40 -20.55 -0.09
C SER A 35 -7.20 -19.32 0.80
N GLY A 36 -7.92 -18.22 0.54
CA GLY A 36 -7.77 -16.97 1.27
C GLY A 36 -8.13 -15.76 0.42
N PHE A 37 -7.25 -14.77 0.40
CA PHE A 37 -7.38 -13.53 -0.35
C PHE A 37 -6.15 -13.30 -1.22
N GLU A 38 -6.35 -12.66 -2.36
CA GLU A 38 -5.28 -12.21 -3.22
C GLU A 38 -5.56 -10.79 -3.68
N ALA A 39 -4.51 -10.06 -4.04
CA ALA A 39 -4.62 -8.77 -4.66
C ALA A 39 -3.44 -8.52 -5.61
N LYS A 40 -3.68 -7.75 -6.67
CA LYS A 40 -2.62 -7.31 -7.57
C LYS A 40 -2.36 -5.83 -7.34
N ASP A 41 -1.11 -5.46 -7.05
CA ASP A 41 -0.71 -4.06 -6.94
C ASP A 41 -0.48 -3.43 -8.32
N LYS A 42 -0.22 -2.12 -8.35
CA LYS A 42 0.04 -1.37 -9.60
C LYS A 42 1.31 -1.80 -10.32
N SER A 43 2.28 -2.35 -9.59
CA SER A 43 3.52 -2.90 -10.13
C SER A 43 3.35 -4.32 -10.68
N GLY A 44 2.18 -4.92 -10.45
CA GLY A 44 1.81 -6.24 -10.93
C GLY A 44 2.21 -7.39 -10.01
N HIS A 45 2.68 -7.10 -8.79
CA HIS A 45 2.96 -8.14 -7.80
C HIS A 45 1.65 -8.73 -7.27
N ILE A 46 1.70 -10.03 -6.95
CA ILE A 46 0.57 -10.76 -6.39
C ILE A 46 0.77 -10.88 -4.88
N TRP A 47 -0.11 -10.20 -4.16
CA TRP A 47 -0.21 -10.22 -2.71
C TRP A 47 -1.14 -11.33 -2.27
N LYS A 48 -0.83 -11.98 -1.15
CA LYS A 48 -1.58 -13.11 -0.61
C LYS A 48 -1.96 -12.86 0.84
N GLY A 49 -3.20 -13.16 1.21
CA GLY A 49 -3.67 -13.15 2.59
C GLY A 49 -4.38 -14.43 2.92
N GLU A 50 -4.29 -14.86 4.17
CA GLU A 50 -5.06 -15.99 4.66
C GLU A 50 -6.52 -15.58 4.95
N ASP A 51 -7.43 -16.56 4.97
CA ASP A 51 -8.81 -16.29 5.41
C ASP A 51 -8.80 -16.03 6.93
N PRO A 52 -9.22 -14.85 7.41
CA PRO A 52 -9.20 -14.53 8.83
C PRO A 52 -10.29 -15.27 9.64
N GLY A 53 -11.09 -16.14 9.01
CA GLY A 53 -12.17 -16.88 9.66
C GLY A 53 -13.39 -16.02 10.01
N GLN A 54 -13.37 -14.75 9.61
CA GLN A 54 -14.44 -13.78 9.80
C GLN A 54 -14.87 -13.21 8.44
N PRO A 55 -16.14 -12.79 8.26
CA PRO A 55 -16.56 -12.11 7.06
C PRO A 55 -15.71 -10.87 6.79
N VAL A 56 -15.18 -10.76 5.57
CA VAL A 56 -14.44 -9.59 5.08
C VAL A 56 -15.27 -8.92 4.00
N ASP A 57 -15.72 -7.69 4.24
CA ASP A 57 -16.32 -6.86 3.19
C ASP A 57 -15.24 -6.00 2.53
N VAL A 58 -14.78 -6.50 1.39
CA VAL A 58 -13.69 -5.91 0.61
C VAL A 58 -13.97 -4.45 0.22
N LYS A 59 -15.24 -4.06 0.07
CA LYS A 59 -15.62 -2.69 -0.30
C LYS A 59 -15.42 -1.68 0.83
N THR A 60 -15.28 -2.17 2.05
CA THR A 60 -15.15 -1.34 3.27
C THR A 60 -13.77 -1.43 3.90
N LEU A 61 -12.86 -2.17 3.29
CA LEU A 61 -11.48 -2.31 3.77
C LEU A 61 -10.78 -0.95 3.75
N VAL A 62 -10.16 -0.63 4.89
CA VAL A 62 -9.37 0.58 5.07
C VAL A 62 -7.95 0.17 5.42
N PHE A 63 -6.97 0.76 4.75
CA PHE A 63 -5.56 0.55 5.05
C PHE A 63 -5.23 1.08 6.45
N GLU A 64 -4.59 0.25 7.27
CA GLU A 64 -4.16 0.59 8.63
C GLU A 64 -2.66 0.85 8.68
N ASP A 65 -1.87 -0.17 8.33
CA ASP A 65 -0.42 -0.11 8.35
C ASP A 65 0.23 -1.01 7.30
N ALA A 66 1.49 -0.73 7.00
CA ALA A 66 2.38 -1.59 6.24
C ALA A 66 3.65 -1.83 7.04
N ALA A 67 4.23 -3.02 6.91
CA ALA A 67 5.50 -3.37 7.53
C ALA A 67 6.34 -4.20 6.57
N TYR A 68 7.67 -4.12 6.69
CA TYR A 68 8.58 -5.01 5.96
C TYR A 68 9.58 -5.69 6.88
N ILE A 69 9.98 -6.89 6.46
CA ILE A 69 11.04 -7.67 7.08
C ILE A 69 12.24 -7.64 6.14
N THR A 70 13.42 -7.40 6.67
CA THR A 70 14.68 -7.47 5.92
C THR A 70 15.41 -8.77 6.21
N GLU A 71 15.96 -9.39 5.18
CA GLU A 71 16.99 -10.42 5.31
C GLU A 71 18.36 -9.74 5.24
N ASP A 72 19.13 -9.92 6.30
CA ASP A 72 20.52 -9.47 6.50
C ASP A 72 20.79 -7.96 6.67
N GLU A 73 21.60 -7.68 7.70
CA GLU A 73 22.30 -6.42 7.90
C GLU A 73 23.73 -6.57 7.38
N THR A 74 24.18 -5.66 6.52
CA THR A 74 25.62 -5.53 6.19
C THR A 74 26.24 -4.39 6.98
N GLU A 75 27.57 -4.30 7.02
CA GLU A 75 28.31 -3.15 7.59
C GLU A 75 27.93 -1.79 6.97
N ASN A 76 27.20 -1.79 5.84
CA ASN A 76 26.67 -0.60 5.16
C ASN A 76 25.12 -0.47 5.22
N GLY A 77 24.45 -1.27 6.08
CA GLY A 77 22.99 -1.23 6.29
C GLY A 77 22.22 -2.46 5.78
N PRO A 78 20.89 -2.53 5.98
CA PRO A 78 20.05 -3.66 5.58
C PRO A 78 19.91 -3.75 4.05
N VAL A 79 20.11 -4.94 3.46
CA VAL A 79 20.32 -5.07 1.99
C VAL A 79 19.16 -5.66 1.20
N LYS A 80 18.23 -6.42 1.80
CA LYS A 80 17.08 -6.96 1.06
C LYS A 80 15.83 -7.02 1.92
N VAL A 81 14.72 -6.51 1.38
CA VAL A 81 13.39 -6.78 1.95
C VAL A 81 13.00 -8.19 1.54
N SER A 82 12.80 -9.09 2.50
CA SER A 82 12.39 -10.47 2.21
C SER A 82 10.88 -10.60 2.09
N GLN A 83 10.15 -9.81 2.87
CA GLN A 83 8.70 -9.80 2.89
C GLN A 83 8.16 -8.39 3.17
N LEU A 84 7.08 -8.04 2.50
CA LEU A 84 6.23 -6.91 2.83
C LEU A 84 4.87 -7.40 3.32
N SER A 85 4.25 -6.63 4.19
CA SER A 85 2.90 -6.86 4.68
C SER A 85 2.10 -5.56 4.66
N CYS A 86 0.82 -5.65 4.32
CA CYS A 86 -0.14 -4.56 4.35
C CYS A 86 -1.39 -5.02 5.09
N ARG A 87 -1.81 -4.24 6.08
CA ARG A 87 -2.95 -4.53 6.94
C ARG A 87 -4.15 -3.69 6.55
N TYR A 88 -5.29 -4.36 6.45
CA TYR A 88 -6.61 -3.80 6.21
C TYR A 88 -7.58 -4.36 7.26
N GLN A 89 -7.72 -3.69 8.40
CA GLN A 89 -8.56 -4.15 9.51
C GLN A 89 -8.17 -5.56 10.00
N ASN A 90 -9.03 -6.56 9.75
CA ASN A 90 -8.81 -7.97 10.11
C ASN A 90 -8.16 -8.79 8.98
N LEU A 91 -7.84 -8.18 7.84
CA LEU A 91 -7.13 -8.82 6.73
C LEU A 91 -5.68 -8.34 6.67
N ALA A 92 -4.75 -9.26 6.53
CA ALA A 92 -3.35 -8.97 6.22
C ALA A 92 -2.98 -9.59 4.87
N LEU A 93 -2.32 -8.81 4.02
CA LEU A 93 -1.78 -9.25 2.75
C LEU A 93 -0.26 -9.20 2.80
N PHE A 94 0.38 -10.21 2.24
CA PHE A 94 1.83 -10.38 2.24
C PHE A 94 2.36 -10.50 0.82
N LEU A 95 3.56 -9.97 0.60
CA LEU A 95 4.33 -10.15 -0.61
C LEU A 95 5.69 -10.71 -0.22
N ASP A 96 5.97 -11.94 -0.65
CA ASP A 96 7.25 -12.63 -0.43
C ASP A 96 8.24 -12.35 -1.56
N ASN A 97 9.53 -12.59 -1.29
CA ASN A 97 10.62 -12.51 -2.28
C ASN A 97 10.70 -11.14 -2.95
N VAL A 98 10.63 -10.08 -2.14
CA VAL A 98 10.58 -8.71 -2.60
C VAL A 98 11.95 -8.29 -3.16
N VAL A 99 12.05 -8.07 -4.47
CA VAL A 99 13.30 -7.67 -5.12
C VAL A 99 13.26 -6.20 -5.52
N ASN A 100 14.37 -5.47 -5.32
CA ASN A 100 14.54 -4.06 -5.70
C ASN A 100 13.51 -3.10 -5.09
N TRP A 101 12.91 -3.45 -3.96
CA TRP A 101 11.98 -2.56 -3.28
C TRP A 101 12.68 -1.33 -2.75
N LYS A 102 12.00 -0.20 -2.91
CA LYS A 102 12.38 1.09 -2.33
C LYS A 102 11.10 1.76 -1.84
N ALA A 103 11.17 2.35 -0.65
CA ALA A 103 10.10 3.21 -0.19
C ALA A 103 9.88 4.35 -1.20
N ALA A 104 8.65 4.50 -1.68
CA ALA A 104 8.27 5.66 -2.50
C ALA A 104 8.34 6.93 -1.64
N ALA A 105 8.97 8.00 -2.12
CA ALA A 105 8.98 9.27 -1.40
C ALA A 105 7.79 10.15 -1.82
N PRO A 106 7.10 10.85 -0.89
CA PRO A 106 7.28 10.81 0.56
C PRO A 106 6.41 9.71 1.20
N ALA A 107 7.03 8.63 1.69
CA ALA A 107 6.36 7.65 2.54
C ALA A 107 6.85 7.80 3.99
N ASN A 108 5.90 7.80 4.93
CA ASN A 108 6.16 7.95 6.35
C ASN A 108 6.52 6.58 6.96
N TRP A 109 7.70 6.05 6.64
CA TRP A 109 8.24 4.86 7.30
C TRP A 109 8.98 5.28 8.58
N ASP A 110 8.68 4.62 9.70
CA ASP A 110 9.39 4.79 10.96
C ASP A 110 10.68 3.95 11.03
N GLU A 111 11.46 4.15 12.10
CA GLU A 111 12.70 3.40 12.36
C GLU A 111 12.46 1.89 12.57
N SER A 112 11.22 1.47 12.81
CA SER A 112 10.81 0.07 12.96
C SER A 112 10.32 -0.55 11.65
N ASN A 113 10.59 0.09 10.51
CA ASN A 113 10.16 -0.37 9.19
C ASN A 113 8.63 -0.48 9.06
N ARG A 114 7.87 0.42 9.68
CA ARG A 114 6.40 0.49 9.58
C ARG A 114 5.92 1.82 9.01
N CYS A 115 4.86 1.76 8.22
CA CYS A 115 4.19 2.92 7.64
C CYS A 115 2.71 2.90 8.03
N TYR A 116 2.21 4.01 8.58
CA TYR A 116 0.83 4.11 9.06
C TYR A 116 0.00 5.06 8.21
N SER A 117 -1.31 4.79 8.11
CA SER A 117 -2.25 5.65 7.38
C SER A 117 -2.43 7.05 8.00
N LYS A 118 -2.01 7.26 9.26
CA LYS A 118 -2.02 8.54 9.97
C LYS A 118 -0.71 8.70 10.77
N PRO A 119 -0.15 9.92 10.88
CA PRO A 119 0.91 10.16 11.86
C PRO A 119 0.38 9.91 13.27
N HIS A 120 1.14 9.14 14.05
CA HIS A 120 0.91 8.92 15.48
C HIS A 120 1.27 10.17 16.29
#